data_AF-A0A4P6U9N9-F1
#
_entry.id   AF-A0A4P6U9N9-F1
#
_cell.length_a   1.000
_cell.length_b   1.000
_cell.length_c   1.000
_cell.angle_alpha   90.00
_cell.angle_beta   90.00
_cell.angle_gamma   90.00
#
_symmetry.space_group_name_H-M   'P 1'
#
loop_
_entity.id
_entity.type
_entity.pdbx_description
1 polymer ?
#
loop_
_entity_poly.entity_id
_entity_poly.type
_entity_poly.pdbx_seq_one_letter_code
_entity_poly.pdbx_strand_id
1 'polypeptide(L)'
;MAEPRGDDAPITGSGDDARRGFSRVGTVLAVALAVLAGLLVGAAGQRWLAGEAVAPPPPDSVDVGFARDMSVHHGQAVEMSAMALTNSDDPAVRTLAYDVITTQQSQIGTMQGWLTLWNRSPSATGAPMNWMSAEEPSESMDHSMPGMNDAMATEPSRMPGMATTEELAELRRTVGPAFDVRYLQLLLRHHQGGIPMAQYGAEAATVPAVSSLAEQMVDTQQAESIAIEQMLASKGAAPLPMN
;
A
#
# COMPACT_ATOMS: atom_id res chain seq x y z
N MET A 1 5.08 -96.47 58.17
CA MET A 1 4.57 -95.31 58.91
C MET A 1 4.63 -94.12 57.96
N ALA A 2 3.48 -93.47 57.74
CA ALA A 2 3.23 -92.17 57.09
C ALA A 2 3.49 -91.99 55.56
N GLU A 3 2.39 -91.84 54.82
CA GLU A 3 2.20 -91.05 53.57
C GLU A 3 2.29 -89.52 53.89
N PRO A 4 2.42 -88.56 52.92
CA PRO A 4 1.72 -88.56 51.62
C PRO A 4 2.40 -87.91 50.37
N ARG A 5 1.81 -88.29 49.21
CA ARG A 5 1.57 -87.60 47.92
C ARG A 5 2.26 -86.27 47.58
N GLY A 6 2.80 -86.24 46.36
CA GLY A 6 3.05 -85.05 45.53
C GLY A 6 3.23 -85.46 44.06
N ASP A 7 2.53 -84.78 43.17
CA ASP A 7 2.12 -85.18 41.82
C ASP A 7 3.20 -85.23 40.72
N ASP A 8 2.95 -86.14 39.78
CA ASP A 8 3.12 -86.17 38.33
C ASP A 8 3.93 -85.10 37.55
N ALA A 9 4.73 -85.68 36.64
CA ALA A 9 5.04 -85.28 35.26
C ALA A 9 6.35 -84.50 34.96
N PRO A 10 7.07 -84.88 33.87
CA PRO A 10 8.40 -84.38 33.55
C PRO A 10 8.32 -83.12 32.67
N ILE A 11 9.17 -82.13 32.93
CA ILE A 11 9.36 -80.99 32.02
C ILE A 11 10.77 -81.10 31.44
N THR A 12 10.84 -81.73 30.26
CA THR A 12 11.91 -81.49 29.29
C THR A 12 11.58 -80.20 28.54
N GLY A 13 12.42 -79.18 28.66
CA GLY A 13 12.26 -77.90 27.97
C GLY A 13 13.62 -77.31 27.63
N SER A 14 14.26 -77.89 26.62
CA SER A 14 15.27 -77.23 25.80
C SER A 14 14.57 -76.18 24.94
N GLY A 15 15.20 -75.02 24.71
CA GLY A 15 14.86 -74.17 23.58
C GLY A 15 14.65 -72.70 23.92
N ASP A 16 15.64 -71.92 23.48
CA ASP A 16 15.50 -70.59 22.90
C ASP A 16 15.08 -69.44 23.81
N ASP A 17 16.12 -68.80 24.36
CA ASP A 17 16.28 -67.35 24.27
C ASP A 17 15.96 -66.88 22.83
N ALA A 18 14.68 -66.67 22.53
CA ALA A 18 14.24 -65.98 21.34
C ALA A 18 14.60 -64.49 21.49
N ARG A 19 15.89 -64.19 21.38
CA ARG A 19 16.38 -62.86 21.05
C ARG A 19 15.72 -62.51 19.73
N ARG A 20 14.60 -61.78 19.78
CA ARG A 20 13.98 -61.16 18.61
C ARG A 20 14.95 -60.13 18.04
N GLY A 21 15.95 -60.61 17.32
CA GLY A 21 16.83 -59.78 16.52
C GLY A 21 15.99 -59.18 15.43
N PHE A 22 15.76 -57.86 15.50
CA PHE A 22 15.18 -57.13 14.38
C PHE A 22 15.99 -57.47 13.13
N SER A 23 15.31 -57.96 12.09
CA SER A 23 15.98 -58.22 10.82
C SER A 23 16.61 -56.91 10.35
N ARG A 24 17.83 -56.97 9.80
CA ARG A 24 18.53 -55.78 9.27
C ARG A 24 17.63 -54.99 8.31
N VAL A 25 16.75 -55.69 7.58
CA VAL A 25 15.71 -55.14 6.70
C VAL A 25 14.65 -54.34 7.48
N GLY A 26 14.16 -54.86 8.61
CA GLY A 26 13.21 -54.15 9.48
C GLY A 26 13.79 -52.89 10.12
N THR A 27 15.07 -52.91 10.52
CA THR A 27 15.75 -51.72 11.05
C THR A 27 15.95 -50.65 9.97
N VAL A 28 16.34 -51.04 8.75
CA VAL A 28 16.50 -50.11 7.62
C VAL A 28 15.17 -49.46 7.24
N LEU A 29 14.07 -50.22 7.19
CA LEU A 29 12.73 -49.68 6.94
C LEU A 29 12.27 -48.71 8.03
N ALA A 30 12.51 -49.04 9.30
CA ALA A 30 12.16 -48.16 10.42
C ALA A 30 12.94 -46.82 10.38
N VAL A 31 14.23 -46.87 10.06
CA VAL A 31 15.06 -45.66 9.89
C VAL A 31 14.58 -44.83 8.69
N ALA A 32 14.29 -45.48 7.55
CA ALA A 32 13.79 -44.77 6.37
C ALA A 32 12.46 -44.06 6.63
N LEU A 33 11.52 -44.72 7.34
CA LEU A 33 10.25 -44.11 7.73
C LEU A 33 10.44 -42.96 8.73
N ALA A 34 11.35 -43.09 9.69
CA ALA A 34 11.65 -42.02 10.64
C ALA A 34 12.26 -40.78 9.94
N VAL A 35 13.15 -40.99 8.97
CA VAL A 35 13.71 -39.91 8.15
C VAL A 35 12.61 -39.25 7.30
N LEU A 36 11.76 -40.04 6.66
CA LEU A 36 10.64 -39.51 5.87
C LEU A 36 9.67 -38.70 6.73
N ALA A 37 9.31 -39.20 7.90
CA ALA A 37 8.46 -38.49 8.85
C ALA A 37 9.12 -37.19 9.34
N GLY A 38 10.42 -37.22 9.65
CA GLY A 38 11.19 -36.03 10.03
C GLY A 38 11.22 -34.98 8.91
N LEU A 39 11.38 -35.40 7.66
CA LEU A 39 11.33 -34.50 6.50
C LEU A 39 9.93 -33.89 6.29
N LEU A 40 8.87 -34.68 6.47
CA LEU A 40 7.48 -34.19 6.35
C LEU A 40 7.12 -33.21 7.47
N VAL A 41 7.50 -33.52 8.72
CA VAL A 41 7.32 -32.62 9.87
C VAL A 41 8.16 -31.36 9.69
N GLY A 42 9.39 -31.48 9.20
CA GLY A 42 10.25 -30.34 8.88
C GLY A 42 9.65 -29.43 7.79
N ALA A 43 9.11 -30.00 6.71
CA ALA A 43 8.46 -29.25 5.65
C ALA A 43 7.16 -28.57 6.13
N ALA A 44 6.35 -29.26 6.94
CA ALA A 44 5.14 -28.70 7.54
C ALA A 44 5.47 -27.58 8.53
N GLY A 45 6.48 -27.79 9.38
CA GLY A 45 6.99 -26.79 10.32
C GLY A 45 7.55 -25.56 9.60
N GLN A 46 8.27 -25.76 8.49
CA GLN A 46 8.77 -24.66 7.66
C GLN A 46 7.63 -23.87 7.00
N ARG A 47 6.56 -24.53 6.53
CA ARG A 47 5.39 -23.83 5.98
C ARG A 47 4.60 -23.08 7.06
N TRP A 48 4.50 -23.66 8.26
CA TRP A 48 3.85 -23.01 9.39
C TRP A 48 4.63 -21.80 9.91
N LEU A 49 5.96 -21.90 9.97
CA LEU A 49 6.85 -20.79 10.34
C LEU A 49 6.97 -19.72 9.25
N ALA A 50 6.89 -20.11 7.98
CA ALA A 50 6.95 -19.17 6.87
C ALA A 50 5.68 -18.30 6.76
N GLY A 51 4.57 -18.70 7.40
CA GLY A 51 3.26 -18.11 7.16
C GLY A 51 2.78 -18.32 5.73
N GLU A 52 1.49 -18.12 5.48
CA GLU A 52 1.03 -17.94 4.10
C GLU A 52 1.55 -16.59 3.60
N ALA A 53 2.47 -16.62 2.64
CA ALA A 53 2.90 -15.42 1.96
C ALA A 53 1.67 -14.76 1.35
N VAL A 54 1.30 -13.58 1.85
CA VAL A 54 0.22 -12.78 1.27
C VAL A 54 0.64 -12.49 -0.17
N ALA A 55 -0.10 -13.04 -1.13
CA ALA A 55 0.18 -12.81 -2.54
C ALA A 55 0.12 -11.29 -2.79
N PRO A 56 1.03 -10.72 -3.59
CA PRO A 56 0.97 -9.31 -3.93
C PRO A 56 -0.35 -9.01 -4.65
N PRO A 57 -0.92 -7.81 -4.46
CA PRO A 57 -2.14 -7.43 -5.16
C PRO A 57 -1.95 -7.50 -6.69
N PRO A 58 -3.03 -7.77 -7.45
CA PRO A 58 -2.99 -7.75 -8.91
C PRO A 58 -2.38 -6.45 -9.47
N PRO A 59 -1.61 -6.48 -10.58
CA PRO A 59 -0.97 -5.28 -11.13
C PRO A 59 -1.92 -4.13 -11.50
N ASP A 60 -3.18 -4.45 -11.74
CA ASP A 60 -4.29 -3.59 -12.12
C ASP A 60 -5.24 -3.28 -10.94
N SER A 61 -4.88 -3.68 -9.72
CA SER A 61 -5.71 -3.38 -8.54
C SER A 61 -5.65 -1.91 -8.14
N VAL A 62 -6.67 -1.50 -7.37
CA VAL A 62 -6.72 -0.20 -6.69
C VAL A 62 -5.45 0.04 -5.88
N ASP A 63 -4.96 -0.95 -5.15
CA ASP A 63 -3.77 -0.84 -4.30
C ASP A 63 -2.52 -0.40 -5.09
N VAL A 64 -2.31 -1.02 -6.25
CA VAL A 64 -1.14 -0.75 -7.09
C VAL A 64 -1.33 0.56 -7.85
N GLY A 65 -2.52 0.82 -8.38
CA GLY A 65 -2.85 2.05 -9.10
C GLY A 65 -2.76 3.28 -8.22
N PHE A 66 -3.43 3.26 -7.06
CA PHE A 66 -3.39 4.31 -6.05
C PHE A 66 -1.96 4.63 -5.63
N ALA A 67 -1.17 3.61 -5.27
CA ALA A 67 0.21 3.82 -4.81
C ALA A 67 1.09 4.50 -5.87
N ARG A 68 0.90 4.20 -7.15
CA ARG A 68 1.64 4.81 -8.26
C ARG A 68 1.20 6.25 -8.50
N ASP A 69 -0.10 6.43 -8.68
CA ASP A 69 -0.66 7.70 -9.12
C ASP A 69 -0.58 8.73 -7.98
N MET A 70 -0.92 8.34 -6.76
CA MET A 70 -0.78 9.23 -5.60
C MET A 70 0.69 9.56 -5.30
N SER A 71 1.65 8.65 -5.57
CA SER A 71 3.08 8.99 -5.48
C SER A 71 3.49 10.09 -6.47
N VAL A 72 2.98 10.03 -7.71
CA VAL A 72 3.24 11.06 -8.73
C VAL A 72 2.54 12.37 -8.35
N HIS A 73 1.30 12.28 -7.87
CA HIS A 73 0.50 13.43 -7.45
C HIS A 73 1.19 14.17 -6.30
N HIS A 74 1.59 13.45 -5.25
CA HIS A 74 2.33 14.00 -4.11
C HIS A 74 3.71 14.56 -4.49
N GLY A 75 4.38 13.96 -5.47
CA GLY A 75 5.66 14.46 -5.97
C GLY A 75 5.59 15.92 -6.41
N GLN A 76 4.47 16.34 -7.01
CA GLN A 76 4.27 17.73 -7.44
C GLN A 76 4.04 18.69 -6.27
N ALA A 77 3.28 18.30 -5.23
CA ALA A 77 3.14 19.12 -4.03
C ALA A 77 4.49 19.32 -3.34
N VAL A 78 5.29 18.25 -3.19
CA VAL A 78 6.65 18.34 -2.66
C VAL A 78 7.53 19.29 -3.48
N GLU A 79 7.45 19.22 -4.81
CA GLU A 79 8.17 20.14 -5.70
C GLU A 79 7.74 21.61 -5.47
N MET A 80 6.45 21.90 -5.43
CA MET A 80 5.94 23.26 -5.21
C MET A 80 6.35 23.79 -3.82
N SER A 81 6.21 22.96 -2.77
CA SER A 81 6.57 23.33 -1.40
C SER A 81 8.07 23.55 -1.24
N ALA A 82 8.92 22.80 -1.97
CA ALA A 82 10.36 23.04 -1.96
C ALA A 82 10.71 24.44 -2.48
N MET A 83 9.99 24.95 -3.49
CA MET A 83 10.15 26.33 -3.98
C MET A 83 9.75 27.34 -2.91
N ALA A 84 8.74 27.05 -2.08
CA ALA A 84 8.30 27.96 -1.03
C ALA A 84 9.37 28.19 0.04
N LEU A 85 10.25 27.22 0.27
CA LEU A 85 11.37 27.35 1.20
C LEU A 85 12.43 28.37 0.73
N THR A 86 12.46 28.74 -0.55
CA THR A 86 13.40 29.73 -1.10
C THR A 86 12.72 31.00 -1.59
N ASN A 87 11.49 30.91 -2.08
CA ASN A 87 10.81 32.01 -2.77
C ASN A 87 9.81 32.77 -1.87
N SER A 88 9.53 32.27 -0.66
CA SER A 88 8.67 32.93 0.34
C SER A 88 9.46 33.40 1.56
N ASP A 89 9.14 34.62 2.01
CA ASP A 89 9.57 35.20 3.28
C ASP A 89 8.49 35.08 4.39
N ASP A 90 7.29 34.59 4.06
CA ASP A 90 6.19 34.47 5.01
C ASP A 90 6.36 33.22 5.90
N PRO A 91 6.52 33.37 7.23
CA PRO A 91 6.75 32.24 8.13
C PRO A 91 5.61 31.22 8.14
N ALA A 92 4.36 31.63 7.93
CA ALA A 92 3.22 30.73 7.87
C ALA A 92 3.26 29.88 6.60
N VAL A 93 3.57 30.49 5.45
CA VAL A 93 3.72 29.79 4.16
C VAL A 93 4.87 28.79 4.22
N ARG A 94 6.00 29.19 4.81
CA ARG A 94 7.16 28.31 4.98
C ARG A 94 6.84 27.13 5.90
N THR A 95 6.13 27.37 7.01
CA THR A 95 5.71 26.30 7.93
C THR A 95 4.84 25.28 7.22
N LEU A 96 3.78 25.74 6.54
CA LEU A 96 2.93 24.87 5.73
C LEU A 96 3.75 24.07 4.70
N ALA A 97 4.69 24.72 4.01
CA ALA A 97 5.53 24.05 3.03
C ALA A 97 6.41 22.95 3.65
N TYR A 98 6.99 23.18 4.84
CA TYR A 98 7.73 22.13 5.55
C TYR A 98 6.84 20.95 5.95
N ASP A 99 5.61 21.22 6.41
CA ASP A 99 4.67 20.18 6.81
C ASP A 99 4.24 19.32 5.61
N VAL A 100 3.92 19.96 4.48
CA VAL A 100 3.59 19.27 3.21
C VAL A 100 4.77 18.44 2.72
N ILE A 101 5.99 18.99 2.70
CA ILE A 101 7.20 18.28 2.29
C ILE A 101 7.38 17.01 3.14
N THR A 102 7.35 17.15 4.46
CA THR A 102 7.67 16.03 5.36
C THR A 102 6.59 14.96 5.33
N THR A 103 5.32 15.35 5.31
CA THR A 103 4.18 14.42 5.28
C THR A 103 4.12 13.71 3.94
N GLN A 104 4.09 14.43 2.83
CA GLN A 104 3.90 13.82 1.52
C GLN A 104 5.13 13.03 1.06
N GLN A 105 6.37 13.42 1.44
CA GLN A 105 7.55 12.57 1.17
C GLN A 105 7.51 11.24 1.94
N SER A 106 7.07 11.24 3.20
CA SER A 106 6.92 10.01 3.99
C SER A 106 5.89 9.07 3.35
N GLN A 107 4.78 9.63 2.87
CA GLN A 107 3.73 8.89 2.19
C GLN A 107 4.19 8.32 0.84
N ILE A 108 4.93 9.10 0.03
CA ILE A 108 5.60 8.61 -1.19
C ILE A 108 6.51 7.41 -0.86
N GLY A 109 7.35 7.55 0.17
CA GLY A 109 8.26 6.47 0.58
C GLY A 109 7.52 5.20 0.98
N THR A 110 6.40 5.34 1.69
CA THR A 110 5.53 4.22 2.08
C THR A 110 4.93 3.51 0.85
N MET A 111 4.33 4.27 -0.07
CA MET A 111 3.73 3.73 -1.29
C MET A 111 4.76 3.07 -2.21
N GLN A 112 5.93 3.68 -2.40
CA GLN A 112 7.03 3.08 -3.18
C GLN A 112 7.61 1.84 -2.50
N GLY A 113 7.65 1.81 -1.17
CA GLY A 113 8.03 0.65 -0.38
C GLY A 113 7.10 -0.54 -0.62
N TRP A 114 5.78 -0.29 -0.63
CA TRP A 114 4.80 -1.32 -0.96
C TRP A 114 4.94 -1.84 -2.40
N LEU A 115 5.09 -0.94 -3.38
CA LEU A 115 5.31 -1.34 -4.77
C LEU A 115 6.56 -2.22 -4.90
N THR A 116 7.63 -1.88 -4.19
CA THR A 116 8.85 -2.72 -4.14
C THR A 116 8.58 -4.09 -3.52
N LEU A 117 7.89 -4.13 -2.38
CA LEU A 117 7.54 -5.37 -1.68
C LEU A 117 6.66 -6.28 -2.54
N TRP A 118 5.76 -5.71 -3.34
CA TRP A 118 4.88 -6.43 -4.25
C TRP A 118 5.52 -6.77 -5.59
N ASN A 119 6.80 -6.43 -5.78
CA ASN A 119 7.52 -6.57 -7.04
C ASN A 119 6.76 -5.89 -8.20
N ARG A 120 6.38 -4.63 -8.00
CA ARG A 120 5.71 -3.75 -8.96
C ARG A 120 6.61 -2.56 -9.27
N SER A 121 6.60 -2.12 -10.52
CA SER A 121 7.27 -0.86 -10.90
C SER A 121 6.61 0.31 -10.18
N PRO A 122 7.40 1.26 -9.63
CA PRO A 122 6.88 2.50 -9.05
C PRO A 122 6.32 3.46 -10.11
N SER A 123 6.71 3.29 -11.37
CA SER A 123 6.16 4.06 -12.48
C SER A 123 4.83 3.48 -12.93
N ALA A 124 3.85 4.35 -13.20
CA ALA A 124 2.59 3.98 -13.83
C ALA A 124 2.83 3.36 -15.22
N THR A 125 2.13 2.26 -15.50
CA THR A 125 2.12 1.59 -16.80
C THR A 125 0.73 1.72 -17.41
N GLY A 126 0.39 2.91 -17.92
CA GLY A 126 -0.94 3.17 -18.48
C GLY A 126 -1.36 4.63 -18.36
N ALA A 127 -2.61 4.90 -18.72
CA ALA A 127 -3.25 6.18 -18.43
C ALA A 127 -3.40 6.34 -16.90
N PRO A 128 -3.14 7.53 -16.35
CA PRO A 128 -3.43 7.82 -14.95
C PRO A 128 -4.90 7.51 -14.64
N MET A 129 -5.17 7.15 -13.39
CA MET A 129 -6.50 6.93 -12.82
C MET A 129 -7.27 5.73 -13.37
N ASN A 130 -6.65 4.85 -14.17
CA ASN A 130 -7.33 3.67 -14.72
C ASN A 130 -7.88 2.71 -13.64
N TRP A 131 -7.28 2.72 -12.46
CA TRP A 131 -7.67 1.94 -11.29
C TRP A 131 -8.92 2.45 -10.58
N MET A 132 -9.35 3.69 -10.85
CA MET A 132 -10.63 4.24 -10.35
C MET A 132 -11.81 3.93 -11.29
N SER A 133 -11.56 3.26 -12.43
CA SER A 133 -12.58 2.91 -13.43
C SER A 133 -12.94 1.42 -13.43
N ALA A 134 -12.28 0.63 -12.61
CA ALA A 134 -12.50 -0.81 -12.50
C ALA A 134 -13.59 -1.05 -11.46
N GLU A 135 -14.85 -0.99 -11.90
CA GLU A 135 -16.08 -1.63 -11.37
C GLU A 135 -17.27 -0.68 -11.58
N GLU A 136 -17.99 -0.86 -12.70
CA GLU A 136 -19.46 -0.80 -12.73
C GLU A 136 -19.95 -1.41 -14.05
N PRO A 137 -20.68 -2.54 -14.04
CA PRO A 137 -21.70 -2.81 -15.05
C PRO A 137 -22.95 -2.01 -14.65
N SER A 138 -23.01 -0.70 -14.94
CA SER A 138 -24.20 0.09 -14.61
C SER A 138 -25.23 0.09 -15.75
N GLU A 139 -26.26 -0.75 -15.61
CA GLU A 139 -27.58 -0.35 -16.06
C GLU A 139 -28.02 0.85 -15.19
N SER A 140 -28.14 2.01 -15.83
CA SER A 140 -28.88 3.19 -15.36
C SER A 140 -28.56 3.74 -13.97
N MET A 141 -27.62 4.70 -13.91
CA MET A 141 -27.76 5.90 -13.08
C MET A 141 -27.04 7.06 -13.80
N ASP A 142 -27.83 7.94 -14.38
CA ASP A 142 -27.40 9.24 -14.90
C ASP A 142 -26.99 10.13 -13.72
N HIS A 143 -25.70 10.07 -13.37
CA HIS A 143 -25.03 11.12 -12.63
C HIS A 143 -24.12 11.88 -13.59
N SER A 144 -24.74 12.54 -14.57
CA SER A 144 -24.12 13.65 -15.27
C SER A 144 -23.73 14.72 -14.26
N MET A 145 -22.43 14.77 -13.90
CA MET A 145 -21.83 15.96 -13.33
C MET A 145 -21.94 17.07 -14.39
N PRO A 146 -22.63 18.19 -14.14
CA PRO A 146 -22.71 19.27 -15.11
C PRO A 146 -21.31 19.88 -15.32
N GLY A 147 -20.73 19.72 -16.52
CA GLY A 147 -19.51 20.45 -16.92
C GLY A 147 -18.36 19.63 -17.51
N MET A 148 -18.50 18.32 -17.73
CA MET A 148 -17.41 17.48 -18.28
C MET A 148 -17.54 17.11 -19.77
N ASN A 149 -18.54 17.64 -20.46
CA ASN A 149 -18.67 17.53 -21.92
C ASN A 149 -18.25 18.85 -22.58
N ASP A 150 -17.31 18.75 -23.52
CA ASP A 150 -16.94 19.79 -24.50
C ASP A 150 -15.72 20.70 -24.23
N ALA A 151 -14.63 20.17 -23.66
CA ALA A 151 -13.32 20.82 -23.83
C ALA A 151 -12.15 19.83 -24.01
N MET A 152 -11.76 19.66 -25.27
CA MET A 152 -10.39 19.38 -25.73
C MET A 152 -9.76 18.02 -25.40
N ALA A 153 -10.01 17.06 -26.29
CA ALA A 153 -9.06 15.99 -26.60
C ALA A 153 -7.75 16.56 -27.19
N THR A 154 -6.84 17.08 -26.35
CA THR A 154 -5.45 17.40 -26.78
C THR A 154 -4.40 17.48 -25.67
N GLU A 155 -4.67 16.99 -24.45
CA GLU A 155 -3.63 16.84 -23.43
C GLU A 155 -3.73 15.44 -22.82
N PRO A 156 -2.61 14.72 -22.57
CA PRO A 156 -2.68 13.47 -21.83
C PRO A 156 -3.39 13.75 -20.49
N SER A 157 -4.49 13.05 -20.22
CA SER A 157 -5.32 13.27 -19.03
C SER A 157 -4.44 13.30 -17.78
N ARG A 158 -4.24 14.51 -17.23
CA ARG A 158 -3.52 14.72 -15.96
C ARG A 158 -4.42 14.29 -14.81
N MET A 159 -3.82 13.89 -13.70
CA MET A 159 -4.58 13.63 -12.48
C MET A 159 -5.25 14.92 -11.98
N PRO A 160 -6.44 14.82 -11.36
CA PRO A 160 -7.19 15.99 -10.90
C PRO A 160 -6.36 16.93 -10.03
N GLY A 161 -6.52 18.24 -10.22
CA GLY A 161 -5.93 19.28 -9.38
C GLY A 161 -4.44 19.57 -9.63
N MET A 162 -3.74 18.73 -10.40
CA MET A 162 -2.32 18.93 -10.73
C MET A 162 -2.09 20.28 -11.42
N ALA A 163 -1.08 21.01 -10.96
CA ALA A 163 -0.54 22.17 -11.66
C ALA A 163 0.01 21.78 -13.03
N THR A 164 -0.24 22.63 -14.02
CA THR A 164 0.31 22.48 -15.37
C THR A 164 1.80 22.83 -15.40
N THR A 165 2.48 22.45 -16.49
CA THR A 165 3.88 22.81 -16.72
C THR A 165 4.05 24.33 -16.73
N GLU A 166 3.11 25.05 -17.32
CA GLU A 166 3.08 26.52 -17.40
C GLU A 166 2.93 27.14 -16.02
N GLU A 167 2.01 26.63 -15.19
CA GLU A 167 1.81 27.12 -13.82
C GLU A 167 3.02 26.83 -12.92
N LEU A 168 3.66 25.66 -13.06
CA LEU A 168 4.91 25.36 -12.35
C LEU A 168 6.06 26.24 -12.84
N ALA A 169 6.14 26.54 -14.14
CA ALA A 169 7.15 27.44 -14.70
C ALA A 169 6.95 28.90 -14.23
N GLU A 170 5.71 29.33 -14.07
CA GLU A 170 5.35 30.61 -13.46
C GLU A 170 5.74 30.63 -11.98
N LEU A 171 5.30 29.63 -11.20
CA LEU A 171 5.60 29.53 -9.77
C LEU A 171 7.11 29.61 -9.48
N ARG A 172 7.94 28.91 -10.26
CA ARG A 172 9.41 28.94 -10.15
C ARG A 172 10.02 30.33 -10.31
N ARG A 173 9.38 31.22 -11.08
CA ARG A 173 9.88 32.57 -11.38
C ARG A 173 9.27 33.65 -10.47
N THR A 174 8.25 33.31 -9.71
CA THR A 174 7.59 34.21 -8.77
C THR A 174 8.28 34.18 -7.42
N VAL A 175 8.35 35.32 -6.72
CA VAL A 175 8.93 35.46 -5.38
C VAL A 175 8.07 36.35 -4.49
N GLY A 176 8.28 36.28 -3.17
CA GLY A 176 7.65 37.14 -2.18
C GLY A 176 6.12 36.96 -2.10
N PRO A 177 5.36 38.02 -1.77
CA PRO A 177 3.91 37.90 -1.57
C PRO A 177 3.12 37.36 -2.77
N ALA A 178 3.58 37.63 -3.99
CA ALA A 178 2.95 37.08 -5.20
C ALA A 178 3.17 35.56 -5.30
N PHE A 179 4.35 35.07 -4.86
CA PHE A 179 4.63 33.64 -4.80
C PHE A 179 3.72 32.98 -3.78
N ASP A 180 3.58 33.56 -2.58
CA ASP A 180 2.74 33.00 -1.52
C ASP A 180 1.33 32.72 -2.00
N VAL A 181 0.69 33.71 -2.65
CA VAL A 181 -0.67 33.57 -3.19
C VAL A 181 -0.71 32.46 -4.24
N ARG A 182 0.23 32.45 -5.18
CA ARG A 182 0.26 31.47 -6.27
C ARG A 182 0.48 30.04 -5.75
N TYR A 183 1.39 29.88 -4.79
CA TYR A 183 1.66 28.60 -4.12
C TYR A 183 0.41 28.07 -3.41
N LEU A 184 -0.21 28.89 -2.55
CA LEU A 184 -1.42 28.52 -1.80
C LEU A 184 -2.58 28.16 -2.75
N GLN A 185 -2.75 28.93 -3.82
CA GLN A 185 -3.75 28.67 -4.86
C GLN A 185 -3.55 27.31 -5.54
N LEU A 186 -2.31 27.01 -5.96
CA LEU A 186 -2.01 25.75 -6.63
C LEU A 186 -2.10 24.56 -5.66
N LEU A 187 -1.61 24.72 -4.43
CA LEU A 187 -1.67 23.67 -3.42
C LEU A 187 -3.11 23.35 -3.01
N LEU A 188 -3.98 24.36 -2.85
CA LEU A 188 -5.40 24.13 -2.55
C LEU A 188 -6.08 23.33 -3.66
N ARG A 189 -5.88 23.71 -4.92
CA ARG A 189 -6.45 22.99 -6.07
C ARG A 189 -5.90 21.57 -6.17
N HIS A 190 -4.62 21.40 -5.87
CA HIS A 190 -3.95 20.10 -5.82
C HIS A 190 -4.61 19.18 -4.77
N HIS A 191 -4.79 19.67 -3.54
CA HIS A 191 -5.50 18.94 -2.48
C HIS A 191 -6.94 18.61 -2.83
N GLN A 192 -7.67 19.55 -3.41
CA GLN A 192 -9.05 19.34 -3.87
C GLN A 192 -9.14 18.23 -4.94
N GLY A 193 -8.10 18.06 -5.76
CA GLY A 193 -8.00 16.94 -6.70
C GLY A 193 -7.54 15.63 -6.06
N GLY A 194 -6.67 15.69 -5.05
CA GLY A 194 -6.15 14.53 -4.33
C GLY A 194 -7.15 13.88 -3.37
N ILE A 195 -8.04 14.66 -2.75
CA ILE A 195 -9.03 14.16 -1.78
C ILE A 195 -9.94 13.07 -2.39
N PRO A 196 -10.59 13.27 -3.56
CA PRO A 196 -11.39 12.21 -4.19
C PRO A 196 -10.60 10.95 -4.53
N MET A 197 -9.33 11.09 -4.93
CA MET A 197 -8.45 9.93 -5.19
C MET A 197 -8.18 9.15 -3.90
N ALA A 198 -7.92 9.85 -2.80
CA ALA A 198 -7.70 9.25 -1.48
C ALA A 198 -8.99 8.63 -0.91
N GLN A 199 -10.16 9.25 -1.12
CA GLN A 199 -11.45 8.68 -0.72
C GLN A 199 -11.72 7.35 -1.42
N TYR A 200 -11.52 7.29 -2.74
CA TYR A 200 -11.69 6.05 -3.48
C TYR A 200 -10.66 4.99 -3.06
N GLY A 201 -9.40 5.39 -2.83
CA GLY A 201 -8.36 4.50 -2.29
C GLY A 201 -8.72 3.95 -0.90
N ALA A 202 -9.35 4.75 -0.04
CA ALA A 202 -9.83 4.32 1.27
C ALA A 202 -10.94 3.29 1.17
N GLU A 203 -11.89 3.49 0.24
CA GLU A 203 -13.08 2.65 0.08
C GLU A 203 -12.80 1.35 -0.69
N ALA A 204 -12.00 1.41 -1.75
CA ALA A 204 -11.87 0.32 -2.73
C ALA A 204 -10.56 -0.48 -2.62
N ALA A 205 -9.58 -0.05 -1.80
CA ALA A 205 -8.34 -0.81 -1.62
C ALA A 205 -8.59 -2.15 -0.92
N THR A 206 -7.88 -3.19 -1.38
CA THR A 206 -8.00 -4.54 -0.82
C THR A 206 -6.97 -4.81 0.28
N VAL A 207 -5.86 -4.07 0.27
CA VAL A 207 -4.83 -4.12 1.30
C VAL A 207 -5.20 -3.13 2.41
N PRO A 208 -5.44 -3.58 3.66
CA PRO A 208 -5.86 -2.71 4.75
C PRO A 208 -4.91 -1.53 5.00
N ALA A 209 -3.59 -1.75 4.85
CA ALA A 209 -2.60 -0.68 5.02
C ALA A 209 -2.74 0.44 3.98
N VAL A 210 -3.20 0.13 2.76
CA VAL A 210 -3.45 1.12 1.71
C VAL A 210 -4.69 1.94 2.06
N SER A 211 -5.79 1.26 2.41
CA SER A 211 -7.03 1.93 2.83
C SER A 211 -6.78 2.87 4.01
N SER A 212 -6.10 2.41 5.07
CA SER A 212 -5.79 3.25 6.23
C SER A 212 -4.86 4.43 5.91
N LEU A 213 -3.93 4.29 4.97
CA LEU A 213 -3.11 5.43 4.54
C LEU A 213 -3.94 6.44 3.77
N ALA A 214 -4.82 5.97 2.88
CA ALA A 214 -5.68 6.82 2.09
C ALA A 214 -6.66 7.62 2.97
N GLU A 215 -7.24 7.01 4.02
CA GLU A 215 -8.04 7.71 5.03
C GLU A 215 -7.24 8.83 5.71
N GLN A 216 -6.00 8.56 6.15
CA GLN A 216 -5.14 9.57 6.76
C GLN A 216 -4.82 10.73 5.80
N MET A 217 -4.67 10.43 4.50
CA MET A 217 -4.47 11.47 3.48
C MET A 217 -5.72 12.33 3.29
N VAL A 218 -6.93 11.77 3.37
CA VAL A 218 -8.19 12.54 3.33
C VAL A 218 -8.22 13.52 4.50
N ASP A 219 -8.02 13.03 5.72
CA ASP A 219 -8.07 13.87 6.92
C ASP A 219 -7.04 15.00 6.88
N THR A 220 -5.80 14.67 6.51
CA THR A 220 -4.70 15.63 6.44
C THR A 220 -4.96 16.69 5.36
N GLN A 221 -5.32 16.27 4.13
CA GLN A 221 -5.54 17.22 3.03
C GLN A 221 -6.77 18.10 3.27
N GLN A 222 -7.81 17.61 3.96
CA GLN A 222 -8.95 18.45 4.35
C GLN A 222 -8.54 19.52 5.36
N ALA A 223 -7.78 19.16 6.40
CA ALA A 223 -7.29 20.11 7.39
C ALA A 223 -6.35 21.16 6.77
N GLU A 224 -5.43 20.73 5.90
CA GLU A 224 -4.54 21.63 5.16
C GLU A 224 -5.32 22.54 4.21
N SER A 225 -6.34 22.05 3.51
CA SER A 225 -7.19 22.86 2.63
C SER A 225 -7.86 24.02 3.40
N ILE A 226 -8.41 23.74 4.58
CA ILE A 226 -9.02 24.76 5.45
C ILE A 226 -7.98 25.81 5.87
N ALA A 227 -6.78 25.39 6.25
CA ALA A 227 -5.71 26.31 6.62
C ALA A 227 -5.28 27.18 5.41
N ILE A 228 -5.15 26.59 4.22
CA ILE A 228 -4.78 27.28 2.99
C ILE A 228 -5.85 28.33 2.61
N GLU A 229 -7.14 27.99 2.73
CA GLU A 229 -8.23 28.93 2.48
C GLU A 229 -8.17 30.14 3.42
N GLN A 230 -7.90 29.93 4.71
CA GLN A 230 -7.72 31.01 5.67
C GLN A 230 -6.51 31.89 5.32
N MET A 231 -5.40 31.28 4.90
CA MET A 231 -4.21 32.01 4.47
C MET A 231 -4.47 32.84 3.21
N LEU A 232 -5.16 32.29 2.20
CA LEU A 232 -5.59 33.02 1.01
C LEU A 232 -6.49 34.21 1.37
N ALA A 233 -7.48 33.99 2.24
CA ALA A 233 -8.39 35.04 2.70
C ALA A 233 -7.63 36.18 3.41
N SER A 234 -6.67 35.84 4.29
CA SER A 234 -5.83 36.85 4.97
C SER A 234 -4.96 37.68 4.01
N LYS A 235 -4.63 37.10 2.86
CA LYS A 235 -3.88 37.76 1.77
C LYS A 235 -4.80 38.47 0.76
N GLY A 236 -6.11 38.44 0.96
CA GLY A 236 -7.09 39.05 0.04
C GLY A 236 -7.19 38.34 -1.32
N ALA A 237 -6.81 37.07 -1.38
CA ALA A 237 -6.80 36.27 -2.60
C ALA A 237 -7.92 35.21 -2.58
N ALA A 238 -8.41 34.85 -3.78
CA ALA A 238 -9.40 33.79 -3.96
C ALA A 238 -8.74 32.47 -4.42
N PRO A 239 -9.36 31.32 -4.16
CA PRO A 239 -8.98 30.03 -4.75
C PRO A 239 -9.00 30.04 -6.28
N LEU A 240 -8.24 29.12 -6.89
CA LEU A 240 -8.36 28.82 -8.32
C LEU A 240 -9.56 27.89 -8.57
N PRO A 241 -10.18 27.94 -9.76
CA PRO A 241 -11.10 26.88 -10.18
C PRO A 241 -10.34 25.57 -10.40
N MET A 242 -11.05 24.44 -10.28
CA MET A 242 -10.54 23.14 -10.72
C MET A 242 -10.26 23.15 -12.23
N ASN A 243 -9.26 22.37 -12.66
CA ASN A 243 -8.87 22.20 -14.06
C ASN A 243 -9.51 20.97 -14.71
#